data_AF-A0A8T0F6T8-F1
#
_entry.id   AF-A0A8T0F6T8-F1
#
_cell.length_a   1.000
_cell.length_b   1.000
_cell.length_c   1.000
_cell.angle_alpha   90.00
_cell.angle_beta   90.00
_cell.angle_gamma   90.00
#
_symmetry.space_group_name_H-M   'P 1'
#
loop_
_entity.id
_entity.type
_entity.pdbx_description
1 polymer ?
#
loop_
_entity_poly.entity_id
_entity_poly.type
_entity_poly.pdbx_seq_one_letter_code
_entity_poly.pdbx_strand_id
1 'polypeptide(L)' 'MFSSAPLSKKQKLSNEIDDLSLHPELIHKLKQAKLCSLKAIMHLSHPEIQKTARVSASEAQNVLETVSEALLINKITSGN' A
#
# COMPACT_ATOMS: atom_id res chain seq x y z
N MET A 1 -26.15 26.11 22.20
CA MET A 1 -24.78 25.64 22.45
C MET A 1 -24.35 24.80 21.26
N PHE A 2 -23.15 25.05 20.75
CA PHE A 2 -22.68 24.58 19.44
C PHE A 2 -22.57 23.07 19.35
N SER A 3 -22.91 22.56 18.15
CA SER A 3 -22.82 21.19 17.68
C SER A 3 -21.49 20.52 18.01
N SER A 4 -21.53 19.25 18.38
CA SER A 4 -20.36 18.37 18.36
C SER A 4 -20.80 17.02 17.83
N ALA A 5 -20.90 16.91 16.51
CA ALA A 5 -20.85 15.61 15.86
C ALA A 5 -19.47 15.02 16.15
N PRO A 6 -19.34 13.83 16.76
CA PRO A 6 -18.10 13.12 16.66
C PRO A 6 -17.98 12.74 15.18
N LEU A 7 -17.06 13.40 14.47
CA LEU A 7 -16.59 12.90 13.19
C LEU A 7 -16.24 11.43 13.43
N SER A 8 -17.06 10.52 12.90
CA SER A 8 -16.64 9.18 12.62
C SER A 8 -15.36 9.34 11.82
N LYS A 9 -14.22 9.21 12.52
CA LYS A 9 -12.94 8.94 11.89
C LYS A 9 -13.23 7.67 11.12
N LYS A 10 -13.61 7.81 9.86
CA LYS A 10 -13.31 6.79 8.87
C LYS A 10 -11.82 6.59 9.13
N GLN A 11 -11.47 5.50 9.80
CA GLN A 11 -10.24 4.81 9.52
C GLN A 11 -10.30 4.67 8.00
N LYS A 12 -9.77 5.68 7.30
CA LYS A 12 -9.19 5.46 6.00
C LYS A 12 -8.17 4.41 6.37
N LEU A 13 -8.56 3.15 6.15
CA LEU A 13 -7.65 2.15 5.65
C LEU A 13 -6.86 2.90 4.59
N SER A 14 -5.74 3.49 5.00
CA SER A 14 -4.84 4.16 4.08
C SER A 14 -4.38 3.00 3.24
N ASN A 15 -5.07 2.75 2.14
CA ASN A 15 -4.65 1.83 1.10
C ASN A 15 -3.35 2.36 0.45
N GLU A 16 -2.66 3.30 1.09
CA GLU A 16 -1.45 3.95 0.66
C GLU A 16 -0.27 3.07 1.04
N ILE A 17 0.77 3.16 0.22
CA ILE A 17 1.99 2.37 0.43
C ILE A 17 2.92 2.96 1.49
N ASP A 18 2.56 4.13 2.03
CA ASP A 18 3.29 4.84 3.08
C ASP A 18 3.34 4.08 4.40
N ASP A 19 2.28 3.33 4.71
CA ASP A 19 2.19 2.52 5.94
C ASP A 19 2.84 1.12 5.79
N LEU A 20 3.45 0.82 4.63
CA LEU A 20 4.15 -0.45 4.42
C LEU A 20 5.53 -0.42 5.06
N SER A 21 5.92 -1.55 5.67
CA SER A 21 7.28 -1.81 6.17
C SER A 21 8.30 -2.05 5.03
N LEU A 22 8.31 -1.19 4.02
CA LEU A 22 9.27 -1.20 2.92
C LEU A 22 10.36 -0.16 3.14
N HIS A 23 11.51 -0.37 2.49
CA HIS A 23 12.55 0.66 2.46
C HIS A 23 11.99 1.98 1.90
N PRO A 24 12.32 3.13 2.51
CA PRO A 24 11.78 4.43 2.09
C PRO A 24 12.17 4.81 0.65
N GLU A 25 13.35 4.37 0.19
CA GLU A 25 13.76 4.54 -1.21
C GLU A 25 12.84 3.76 -2.16
N LEU A 26 12.38 2.58 -1.74
CA LEU A 26 11.48 1.73 -2.51
C LEU A 26 10.08 2.34 -2.59
N ILE A 27 9.58 2.85 -1.47
CA ILE A 27 8.32 3.62 -1.43
C ILE A 27 8.41 4.82 -2.37
N HIS A 28 9.54 5.52 -2.39
CA HIS A 28 9.75 6.65 -3.28
C HIS A 28 9.72 6.24 -4.77
N LYS A 29 10.41 5.15 -5.16
CA LYS A 29 10.36 4.60 -6.52
C LYS A 29 8.95 4.20 -6.94
N LEU A 30 8.20 3.52 -6.05
CA LEU A 30 6.80 3.15 -6.27
C LEU A 30 5.90 4.39 -6.46
N LYS A 31 6.07 5.42 -5.63
CA LYS A 31 5.35 6.69 -5.76
C LYS A 31 5.65 7.40 -7.09
N GLN A 32 6.92 7.45 -7.50
CA GLN A 32 7.28 8.00 -8.81
C GLN A 32 6.62 7.24 -9.97
N ALA A 33 6.43 5.94 -9.78
CA ALA A 33 5.74 5.06 -10.71
C ALA A 33 4.20 5.12 -10.61
N LYS A 34 3.65 6.07 -9.83
CA LYS A 34 2.21 6.23 -9.54
C LYS A 34 1.58 5.02 -8.84
N LEU A 35 2.38 4.17 -8.22
CA LEU A 35 1.95 3.02 -7.42
C LEU A 35 1.73 3.44 -5.97
N CYS A 36 0.87 4.44 -5.76
CA CYS A 36 0.64 5.01 -4.44
C CYS A 36 -0.33 4.17 -3.59
N SER A 37 -0.84 3.04 -4.09
CA SER A 37 -1.83 2.26 -3.37
C SER A 37 -1.64 0.74 -3.44
N LEU A 38 -1.93 0.06 -2.32
CA LEU A 38 -1.90 -1.40 -2.19
C LEU A 38 -2.72 -2.08 -3.28
N LYS A 39 -3.93 -1.55 -3.55
CA LYS A 39 -4.79 -2.06 -4.62
C LYS A 39 -4.14 -1.92 -5.99
N ALA A 40 -3.51 -0.78 -6.28
CA ALA A 40 -2.85 -0.54 -7.56
C ALA A 40 -1.70 -1.52 -7.77
N ILE A 41 -0.94 -1.83 -6.72
CA ILE A 41 0.15 -2.81 -6.77
C ILE A 41 -0.37 -4.25 -6.88
N MET A 42 -1.44 -4.60 -6.16
CA MET A 42 -2.04 -5.94 -6.18
C MET A 42 -2.56 -6.34 -7.57
N HIS A 43 -2.98 -5.37 -8.38
CA HIS A 43 -3.41 -5.62 -9.76
C HIS A 43 -2.25 -5.79 -10.75
N LEU A 44 -1.00 -5.63 -10.29
CA LEU A 44 0.19 -5.74 -11.12
C LEU A 44 0.93 -7.04 -10.85
N SER A 45 1.50 -7.57 -11.93
CA SER A 45 2.38 -8.72 -11.89
C SER A 45 3.80 -8.32 -11.43
N HIS A 46 4.57 -9.26 -10.89
CA HIS A 46 6.01 -9.06 -10.58
C HIS A 46 6.79 -8.36 -11.71
N PRO A 47 6.74 -8.81 -12.98
CA PRO A 47 7.45 -8.13 -14.08
C PRO A 47 6.91 -6.72 -14.38
N GLU A 48 5.64 -6.44 -14.07
CA GLU A 48 5.05 -5.11 -14.27
C GLU A 48 5.54 -4.13 -13.20
N ILE A 49 5.61 -4.54 -11.94
CA ILE A 49 6.15 -3.72 -10.85
C ILE A 49 7.62 -3.42 -11.12
N GLN A 50 8.38 -4.42 -11.55
CA GLN A 50 9.79 -4.26 -11.90
C GLN A 50 9.99 -3.20 -13.00
N LYS A 51 9.21 -3.28 -14.08
CA LYS A 51 9.27 -2.32 -15.19
C LYS A 51 8.77 -0.93 -14.82
N THR A 52 7.66 -0.87 -14.07
CA THR A 52 6.96 0.37 -13.75
C THR A 52 7.73 1.19 -12.72
N ALA A 53 8.20 0.54 -11.65
CA ALA A 53 8.98 1.18 -10.59
C ALA A 53 10.49 1.21 -10.85
N ARG A 54 10.96 0.60 -11.95
CA ARG A 54 12.39 0.47 -12.28
C ARG A 54 13.20 -0.06 -11.10
N VAL A 55 12.66 -1.08 -10.44
CA VAL A 55 13.27 -1.75 -9.29
C VAL A 55 13.89 -3.08 -9.72
N SER A 56 14.71 -3.65 -8.86
CA SER A 56 15.27 -4.98 -9.03
C SER A 56 14.20 -6.06 -8.86
N ALA A 57 14.48 -7.29 -9.34
CA ALA A 57 13.55 -8.41 -9.16
C ALA A 57 13.29 -8.69 -7.67
N SER A 58 14.33 -8.69 -6.83
CA SER A 58 14.21 -8.89 -5.38
C SER A 58 13.39 -7.78 -4.71
N GLU A 59 13.60 -6.53 -5.12
CA GLU A 59 12.83 -5.38 -4.63
C GLU A 59 11.34 -5.51 -5.00
N ALA A 60 11.01 -5.87 -6.25
CA ALA A 60 9.63 -6.06 -6.67
C ALA A 60 8.94 -7.24 -5.96
N GLN A 61 9.69 -8.32 -5.66
CA GLN A 61 9.17 -9.43 -4.87
C GLN A 61 8.87 -9.00 -3.43
N ASN A 62 9.77 -8.24 -2.80
CA ASN A 62 9.58 -7.70 -1.46
C ASN A 62 8.33 -6.79 -1.38
N VAL A 63 8.11 -5.95 -2.41
CA VAL A 63 6.89 -5.14 -2.53
C VAL A 63 5.64 -6.01 -2.55
N LEU A 64 5.60 -7.04 -3.40
CA LEU A 64 4.44 -7.92 -3.52
C LEU A 64 4.13 -8.66 -2.21
N GLU A 65 5.16 -9.19 -1.55
CA GLU A 65 5.03 -9.88 -0.27
C GLU A 65 4.48 -8.94 0.80
N THR A 66 5.08 -7.76 0.95
CA THR A 66 4.68 -6.76 1.95
C THR A 66 3.26 -6.24 1.69
N VAL A 67 2.89 -6.00 0.43
CA VAL A 67 1.54 -5.59 0.04
C VAL A 67 0.53 -6.70 0.33
N SER A 68 0.87 -7.95 0.03
CA SER A 68 0.01 -9.11 0.31
C SER A 68 -0.22 -9.28 1.82
N GLU A 69 0.83 -9.15 2.63
CA GLU A 69 0.74 -9.22 4.08
C GLU A 69 -0.11 -8.09 4.66
N ALA A 70 0.12 -6.85 4.21
CA ALA A 70 -0.68 -5.69 4.63
C ALA A 70 -2.16 -5.85 4.27
N LEU A 71 -2.47 -6.43 3.11
CA LEU A 71 -3.84 -6.73 2.70
C LEU A 71 -4.48 -7.83 3.56
N LEU A 72 -3.73 -8.86 3.94
CA LEU A 72 -4.20 -9.91 4.84
C LEU A 72 -4.53 -9.33 6.22
N ILE A 73 -3.62 -8.53 6.79
CA ILE A 73 -3.84 -7.85 8.07
C ILE A 73 -5.10 -6.98 7.99
N ASN A 74 -5.23 -6.17 6.94
CA ASN A 74 -6.39 -5.31 6.76
C ASN A 74 -7.71 -6.08 6.62
N LYS A 75 -7.71 -7.21 5.91
CA LYS A 75 -8.89 -8.07 5.75
C LYS A 75 -9.29 -8.71 7.08
N ILE A 76 -8.32 -9.08 7.91
CA ILE A 76 -8.56 -9.63 9.25
C ILE A 76 -9.14 -8.55 10.17
N THR A 77 -8.66 -7.31 10.10
CA THR A 77 -9.18 -6.20 10.94
C THR A 77 -10.50 -5.59 10.44
N SER A 78 -10.88 -5.82 9.18
CA SER A 78 -12.13 -5.31 8.59
C SER A 78 -13.29 -6.32 8.64
N GLY A 79 -13.09 -7.48 9.26
CA GLY A 79 -14.13 -8.48 9.48
C GLY A 79 -14.48 -8.58 10.96
N ASN A 80 -15.28 -7.64 11.47
CA ASN A 80 -16.02 -7.79 12.72
C ASN A 80 -17.34 -7.01 12.64
#